data_AF-A0A9X3EHQ8-F1
#
_entry.id   AF-A0A9X3EHQ8-F1
#
_cell.length_a   1.000
_cell.length_b   1.000
_cell.length_c   1.000
_cell.angle_alpha   90.00
_cell.angle_beta   90.00
_cell.angle_gamma   90.00
#
_symmetry.space_group_name_H-M   'P 1'
#
loop_
_entity.id
_entity.type
_entity.pdbx_description
1 polymer ?
#
loop_
_entity_poly.entity_id
_entity_poly.type
_entity_poly.pdbx_seq_one_letter_code
_entity_poly.pdbx_strand_id
1 'polypeptide(L)'
;MRPAPVYCRTRGDCMDQVEALLREHPGGALIGFDFPIGYPRAEDDRPVLPEGRALVETIAAQIVDRPDGTGNRFAVAAALNREIRQRTRRAQGPFWGVPAAQATADVTVKKPRETGVAEYRPVERMLRARKRNIQSAWKLLGAGSVGSQALLGLPAVARVLRLAGRRGRLWPFESVDREDALVVAEIWPTLGDFRSSRYAGVAIKDARQVLAMRDAVLDEPERVRAELLAPPAEPTGWILGVPR
;
A
#
# COMPACT_ATOMS: atom_id res chain seq x y z
N MET A 1 9.74 -3.28 27.26
CA MET A 1 8.27 -3.13 27.26
C MET A 1 7.83 -2.76 25.84
N ARG A 2 6.78 -3.37 25.27
CA ARG A 2 6.31 -3.02 23.91
C ARG A 2 5.40 -1.79 24.00
N PRO A 3 5.62 -0.71 23.22
CA PRO A 3 4.89 0.55 23.38
C PRO A 3 3.40 0.42 23.00
N ALA A 4 2.54 1.30 23.51
CA ALA A 4 1.15 1.37 23.07
C ALA A 4 1.06 1.93 21.62
N PRO A 5 0.01 1.61 20.85
CA PRO A 5 -0.19 2.22 19.53
C PRO A 5 -0.53 3.70 19.68
N VAL A 6 0.02 4.53 18.81
CA VAL A 6 -0.22 5.98 18.78
C VAL A 6 -1.20 6.31 17.67
N TYR A 7 -2.32 6.96 18.02
CA TYR A 7 -3.26 7.50 17.05
C TYR A 7 -2.77 8.87 16.55
N CYS A 8 -2.67 9.02 15.23
CA CYS A 8 -2.31 10.27 14.58
C CYS A 8 -3.53 10.82 13.83
N ARG A 9 -3.86 12.10 14.06
CA ARG A 9 -5.06 12.72 13.48
C ARG A 9 -4.90 12.95 11.98
N THR A 10 -3.70 13.34 11.55
CA THR A 10 -3.37 13.57 10.14
C THR A 10 -2.28 12.62 9.65
N ARG A 11 -2.16 12.49 8.33
CA ARG A 11 -1.03 11.77 7.70
C ARG A 11 0.29 12.47 7.97
N GLY A 12 0.29 13.81 8.07
CA GLY A 12 1.45 14.61 8.46
C GLY A 12 1.95 14.21 9.85
N ASP A 13 1.08 14.23 10.84
CA ASP A 13 1.41 13.84 12.23
C ASP A 13 1.95 12.41 12.30
N CYS A 14 1.34 11.48 11.55
CA CYS A 14 1.80 10.10 11.46
C CYS A 14 3.22 10.01 10.89
N MET A 15 3.51 10.76 9.84
CA MET A 15 4.83 10.78 9.23
C MET A 15 5.88 11.42 10.11
N ASP A 16 5.54 12.47 10.84
CA ASP A 16 6.45 13.11 11.79
C ASP A 16 6.75 12.17 12.97
N GLN A 17 5.75 11.41 13.43
CA GLN A 17 5.95 10.35 14.44
C GLN A 17 6.86 9.22 13.93
N VAL A 18 6.67 8.76 12.69
CA VAL A 18 7.55 7.73 12.09
C VAL A 18 8.98 8.26 11.98
N GLU A 19 9.16 9.50 11.54
CA GLU A 19 10.48 10.13 11.44
C GLU A 19 11.17 10.26 12.81
N ALA A 20 10.43 10.66 13.84
CA ALA A 20 10.94 10.69 15.21
C ALA A 20 11.41 9.31 15.68
N LEU A 21 10.59 8.28 15.50
CA LEU A 21 10.94 6.90 15.88
C LEU A 21 12.20 6.39 15.16
N LEU A 22 12.34 6.67 13.86
CA LEU A 22 13.53 6.29 13.09
C LEU A 22 14.80 7.03 13.54
N ARG A 23 14.65 8.23 14.10
CA ARG A 23 15.77 9.02 14.65
C ARG A 23 16.15 8.56 16.05
N GLU A 24 15.17 8.28 16.90
CA GLU A 24 15.36 7.82 18.29
C GLU A 24 15.88 6.39 18.37
N HIS A 25 15.56 5.55 17.38
CA HIS A 25 15.97 4.16 17.31
C HIS A 25 16.82 3.89 16.05
N PRO A 26 18.10 4.27 16.06
CA PRO A 26 18.99 4.02 14.94
C PRO A 26 19.22 2.52 14.76
N GLY A 27 19.00 2.02 13.55
CA GLY A 27 19.15 0.60 13.21
C GLY A 27 18.18 0.17 12.12
N GLY A 28 18.24 -1.10 11.73
CA GLY A 28 17.28 -1.67 10.78
C GLY A 28 15.85 -1.58 11.31
N ALA A 29 14.89 -1.38 10.42
CA ALA A 29 13.48 -1.27 10.79
C ALA A 29 12.58 -1.84 9.68
N LEU A 30 11.42 -2.33 10.09
CA LEU A 30 10.33 -2.71 9.19
C LEU A 30 9.18 -1.70 9.34
N ILE A 31 8.83 -1.03 8.25
CA ILE A 31 7.72 -0.08 8.18
C ILE A 31 6.62 -0.66 7.29
N GLY A 32 5.50 -1.04 7.90
CA GLY A 32 4.36 -1.64 7.21
C GLY A 32 3.27 -0.62 6.86
N PHE A 33 2.76 -0.65 5.63
CA PHE A 33 1.62 0.14 5.19
C PHE A 33 0.43 -0.75 4.80
N ASP A 34 -0.78 -0.40 5.26
CA ASP A 34 -2.03 -1.12 4.94
C ASP A 34 -2.73 -0.52 3.71
N PHE A 35 -2.06 -0.60 2.56
CA PHE A 35 -2.61 -0.30 1.24
C PHE A 35 -1.71 -0.91 0.15
N PRO A 36 -2.24 -1.17 -1.05
CA PRO A 36 -1.45 -1.72 -2.15
C PRO A 36 -0.31 -0.79 -2.56
N ILE A 37 0.93 -1.29 -2.56
CA ILE A 37 2.13 -0.57 -3.08
C ILE A 37 2.44 -1.01 -4.52
N GLY A 38 1.41 -1.34 -5.29
CA GLY A 38 1.55 -1.79 -6.66
C GLY A 38 0.20 -1.96 -7.34
N TYR A 39 0.20 -2.08 -8.66
CA TYR A 39 -1.01 -2.19 -9.46
C TYR A 39 -0.98 -3.43 -10.35
N PRO A 40 -2.15 -4.02 -10.65
CA PRO A 40 -2.24 -5.08 -11.64
C PRO A 40 -1.72 -4.66 -13.03
N ARG A 41 -1.19 -5.64 -13.77
CA ARG A 41 -0.75 -5.50 -15.15
C ARG A 41 -1.91 -5.58 -16.14
N ALA A 42 -1.62 -5.30 -17.41
CA ALA A 42 -2.51 -5.61 -18.52
C ALA A 42 -2.83 -7.11 -18.60
N GLU A 43 -3.89 -7.46 -19.33
CA GLU A 43 -4.28 -8.87 -19.53
C GLU A 43 -3.20 -9.70 -20.26
N ASP A 44 -2.30 -9.04 -21.01
CA ASP A 44 -1.13 -9.63 -21.67
C ASP A 44 0.14 -9.59 -20.81
N ASP A 45 -0.01 -9.37 -19.50
CA ASP A 45 1.05 -9.28 -18.49
C ASP A 45 2.07 -8.14 -18.69
N ARG A 46 1.73 -7.11 -19.47
CA ARG A 46 2.56 -5.90 -19.60
C ARG A 46 2.23 -4.87 -18.51
N PRO A 47 3.23 -4.14 -17.97
CA PRO A 47 2.99 -3.06 -17.02
C PRO A 47 2.22 -1.91 -17.69
N VAL A 48 1.15 -1.45 -17.04
CA VAL A 48 0.36 -0.28 -17.48
C VAL A 48 0.69 0.99 -16.72
N LEU A 49 1.38 0.83 -15.59
CA LEU A 49 1.99 1.86 -14.77
C LEU A 49 3.43 1.42 -14.46
N PRO A 50 4.32 2.32 -14.03
CA PRO A 50 5.60 1.93 -13.47
C PRO A 50 5.43 0.96 -12.30
N GLU A 51 6.50 0.25 -11.94
CA GLU A 51 6.51 -0.75 -10.87
C GLU A 51 7.52 -0.37 -9.79
N GLY A 52 7.32 -0.87 -8.57
CA GLY A 52 8.20 -0.63 -7.43
C GLY A 52 8.47 0.85 -7.13
N ARG A 53 9.74 1.21 -6.96
CA ARG A 53 10.13 2.58 -6.58
C ARG A 53 9.72 3.64 -7.62
N ALA A 54 9.78 3.30 -8.91
CA ALA A 54 9.36 4.21 -9.97
C ALA A 54 7.87 4.54 -9.88
N LEU A 55 7.03 3.58 -9.48
CA LEU A 55 5.60 3.81 -9.21
C LEU A 55 5.42 4.79 -8.06
N VAL A 56 6.09 4.52 -6.93
CA VAL A 56 6.03 5.34 -5.72
C VAL A 56 6.38 6.79 -6.05
N GLU A 57 7.49 7.01 -6.76
CA GLU A 57 7.97 8.33 -7.14
C GLU A 57 7.02 9.03 -8.13
N THR A 58 6.51 8.30 -9.13
CA THR A 58 5.58 8.83 -10.13
C THR A 58 4.28 9.32 -9.49
N ILE A 59 3.71 8.53 -8.57
CA ILE A 59 2.46 8.92 -7.88
C ILE A 59 2.73 10.03 -6.87
N ALA A 60 3.83 9.94 -6.12
CA ALA A 60 4.19 10.97 -5.14
C ALA A 60 4.41 12.35 -5.76
N ALA A 61 4.92 12.42 -7.00
CA ALA A 61 5.10 13.68 -7.71
C ALA A 61 3.77 14.33 -8.17
N GLN A 62 2.69 13.56 -8.30
CA GLN A 62 1.40 14.04 -8.80
C GLN A 62 0.41 14.36 -7.68
N ILE A 63 0.54 13.72 -6.52
CA ILE A 63 -0.43 13.85 -5.43
C ILE A 63 -0.16 15.11 -4.61
N VAL A 64 -1.21 15.92 -4.49
CA VAL A 64 -1.31 17.03 -3.55
C VAL A 64 -2.21 16.57 -2.42
N ASP A 65 -1.62 16.47 -1.23
CA ASP A 65 -2.31 16.11 0.00
C ASP A 65 -2.28 17.30 0.96
N ARG A 66 -3.45 17.86 1.26
CA ARG A 66 -3.56 19.04 2.13
C ARG A 66 -3.85 18.62 3.57
N PRO A 67 -3.44 19.43 4.57
CA PRO A 67 -3.67 19.13 5.98
C PRO A 67 -5.16 18.97 6.36
N ASP A 68 -6.06 19.59 5.61
CA ASP A 68 -7.52 19.48 5.79
C ASP A 68 -8.11 18.17 5.24
N GLY A 69 -7.27 17.26 4.73
CA GLY A 69 -7.67 16.00 4.14
C GLY A 69 -8.23 16.12 2.71
N THR A 70 -8.25 17.33 2.15
CA THR A 70 -8.53 17.54 0.72
C THR A 70 -7.30 17.20 -0.11
N GLY A 71 -7.52 16.80 -1.36
CA GLY A 71 -6.43 16.47 -2.25
C GLY A 71 -6.91 16.24 -3.67
N ASN A 72 -5.97 15.94 -4.57
CA ASN A 72 -6.25 15.81 -6.00
C ASN A 72 -6.32 14.34 -6.48
N ARG A 73 -6.46 13.36 -5.57
CA ARG A 73 -6.39 11.91 -5.89
C ARG A 73 -7.28 11.47 -7.05
N PHE A 74 -8.48 12.04 -7.17
CA PHE A 74 -9.40 11.71 -8.27
C PHE A 74 -8.96 12.30 -9.61
N ALA A 75 -8.36 13.49 -9.60
CA ALA A 75 -7.78 14.11 -10.78
C ALA A 75 -6.52 13.34 -11.24
N VAL A 76 -5.70 12.90 -10.29
CA VAL A 76 -4.55 12.02 -10.56
C VAL A 76 -5.04 10.70 -11.16
N ALA A 77 -6.05 10.05 -10.58
CA ALA A 77 -6.59 8.82 -11.14
C ALA A 77 -7.15 8.98 -12.56
N ALA A 78 -7.81 10.12 -12.85
CA ALA A 78 -8.26 10.44 -14.21
C ALA A 78 -7.07 10.58 -15.19
N ALA A 79 -5.97 11.21 -14.76
CA ALA A 79 -4.75 11.32 -15.56
C ALA A 79 -4.13 9.95 -15.83
N LEU A 80 -3.98 9.11 -14.81
CA LEU A 80 -3.48 7.75 -14.96
C LEU A 80 -4.37 6.91 -15.87
N ASN A 81 -5.69 7.04 -15.77
CA ASN A 81 -6.61 6.36 -16.68
C ASN A 81 -6.40 6.76 -18.14
N ARG A 82 -6.11 8.04 -18.45
CA ARG A 82 -5.77 8.47 -19.81
C ARG A 82 -4.52 7.77 -20.33
N GLU A 83 -3.47 7.69 -19.52
CA GLU A 83 -2.23 6.99 -19.91
C GLU A 83 -2.48 5.49 -20.11
N ILE A 84 -3.21 4.86 -19.20
CA ILE A 84 -3.51 3.42 -19.28
C ILE A 84 -4.34 3.13 -20.54
N ARG A 85 -5.33 3.96 -20.88
CA ARG A 85 -6.12 3.83 -22.12
C ARG A 85 -5.27 3.90 -23.38
N GLN A 86 -4.28 4.80 -23.42
CA GLN A 86 -3.36 4.90 -24.55
C GLN A 86 -2.53 3.62 -24.70
N ARG A 87 -2.07 3.05 -23.58
CA ARG A 87 -1.31 1.78 -23.56
C ARG A 87 -2.16 0.58 -23.95
N THR A 88 -3.36 0.45 -23.39
CA THR A 88 -4.24 -0.72 -23.61
C THR A 88 -5.13 -0.61 -24.84
N ARG A 89 -5.18 0.58 -25.47
CA ARG A 89 -6.09 0.93 -26.58
C ARG A 89 -7.57 0.67 -26.25
N ARG A 90 -7.95 0.88 -24.98
CA ARG A 90 -9.33 0.73 -24.51
C ARG A 90 -10.00 2.09 -24.30
N ALA A 91 -11.33 2.09 -24.32
CA ALA A 91 -12.13 3.30 -24.16
C ALA A 91 -12.10 3.87 -22.73
N GLN A 92 -11.88 3.01 -21.72
CA GLN A 92 -11.90 3.38 -20.30
C GLN A 92 -10.64 2.85 -19.60
N GLY A 93 -10.14 3.62 -18.63
CA GLY A 93 -9.07 3.17 -17.74
C GLY A 93 -9.65 2.48 -16.50
N PRO A 94 -8.84 1.77 -15.71
CA PRO A 94 -9.33 0.94 -14.62
C PRO A 94 -9.77 1.68 -13.39
N PHE A 95 -9.25 2.86 -13.08
CA PHE A 95 -9.62 3.59 -11.87
C PHE A 95 -11.08 4.04 -11.89
N TRP A 96 -11.77 3.87 -10.77
CA TRP A 96 -13.20 4.18 -10.66
C TRP A 96 -13.63 4.48 -9.22
N GLY A 97 -14.85 4.99 -9.07
CA GLY A 97 -15.43 5.32 -7.77
C GLY A 97 -15.09 6.74 -7.38
N VAL A 98 -15.90 7.69 -7.82
CA VAL A 98 -15.75 9.11 -7.50
C VAL A 98 -17.11 9.70 -7.14
N PRO A 99 -17.18 10.83 -6.39
CA PRO A 99 -18.44 11.53 -6.22
C PRO A 99 -19.03 11.92 -7.58
N ALA A 100 -20.34 11.89 -7.73
CA ALA A 100 -21.00 12.17 -9.02
C ALA A 100 -20.58 13.54 -9.60
N ALA A 101 -20.43 14.55 -8.74
CA ALA A 101 -19.97 15.89 -9.11
C ALA A 101 -18.51 15.96 -9.61
N GLN A 102 -17.71 14.91 -9.40
CA GLN A 102 -16.32 14.81 -9.87
C GLN A 102 -16.13 13.75 -10.95
N ALA A 103 -17.22 13.12 -11.41
CA ALA A 103 -17.16 12.15 -12.49
C ALA A 103 -16.77 12.84 -13.81
N THR A 104 -15.90 12.19 -14.58
CA THR A 104 -15.47 12.66 -15.90
C THR A 104 -15.48 11.49 -16.88
N ALA A 105 -15.17 11.74 -18.15
CA ALA A 105 -14.96 10.67 -19.13
C ALA A 105 -13.77 9.76 -18.78
N ASP A 106 -12.84 10.24 -17.96
CA ASP A 106 -11.62 9.53 -17.59
C ASP A 106 -11.69 8.83 -16.23
N VAL A 107 -12.64 9.18 -15.37
CA VAL A 107 -12.87 8.48 -14.10
C VAL A 107 -14.34 8.48 -13.76
N THR A 108 -14.91 7.28 -13.65
CA THR A 108 -16.37 7.07 -13.55
C THR A 108 -16.80 6.75 -12.13
N VAL A 109 -18.07 7.03 -11.80
CA VAL A 109 -18.68 6.64 -10.52
C VAL A 109 -18.72 5.12 -10.36
N LYS A 110 -19.11 4.42 -11.43
CA LYS A 110 -19.24 2.97 -11.46
C LYS A 110 -18.00 2.32 -12.05
N LYS A 111 -17.79 1.06 -11.69
CA LYS A 111 -16.71 0.24 -12.22
C LYS A 111 -16.81 0.13 -13.75
N PRO A 112 -15.74 0.46 -14.49
CA PRO A 112 -15.67 0.29 -15.94
C PRO A 112 -15.60 -1.19 -16.33
N ARG A 113 -15.90 -1.49 -17.59
CA ARG A 113 -15.73 -2.82 -18.19
C ARG A 113 -14.65 -2.75 -19.26
N GLU A 114 -14.02 -3.88 -19.57
CA GLU A 114 -13.10 -4.02 -20.72
C GLU A 114 -11.95 -3.00 -20.75
N THR A 115 -11.33 -2.79 -19.59
CA THR A 115 -10.21 -1.83 -19.43
C THR A 115 -8.89 -2.37 -19.96
N GLY A 116 -8.83 -3.66 -20.31
CA GLY A 116 -7.63 -4.35 -20.80
C GLY A 116 -6.59 -4.60 -19.71
N VAL A 117 -6.98 -4.48 -18.44
CA VAL A 117 -6.12 -4.72 -17.28
C VAL A 117 -6.78 -5.65 -16.28
N ALA A 118 -5.96 -6.43 -15.59
CA ALA A 118 -6.44 -7.26 -14.50
C ALA A 118 -7.01 -6.40 -13.37
N GLU A 119 -8.04 -6.91 -12.69
CA GLU A 119 -8.62 -6.20 -11.55
C GLU A 119 -7.80 -6.35 -10.27
N TYR A 120 -7.09 -7.47 -10.14
CA TYR A 120 -6.41 -7.91 -8.94
C TYR A 120 -4.98 -8.36 -9.25
N ARG A 121 -4.04 -8.05 -8.36
CA ARG A 121 -2.66 -8.55 -8.38
C ARG A 121 -2.62 -10.05 -8.07
N PRO A 122 -1.53 -10.78 -8.38
CA PRO A 122 -1.40 -12.20 -8.04
C PRO A 122 -1.68 -12.51 -6.56
N VAL A 123 -1.13 -11.73 -5.62
CA VAL A 123 -1.38 -11.88 -4.18
C VAL A 123 -2.87 -11.73 -3.83
N GLU A 124 -3.55 -10.77 -4.45
CA GLU A 124 -4.96 -10.48 -4.20
C GLU A 124 -5.85 -11.58 -4.78
N ARG A 125 -5.54 -12.09 -5.98
CA ARG A 125 -6.24 -13.25 -6.57
C ARG A 125 -6.14 -14.47 -5.65
N MET A 126 -4.97 -14.74 -5.11
CA MET A 126 -4.76 -15.85 -4.18
C MET A 126 -5.57 -15.67 -2.88
N LEU A 127 -5.53 -14.48 -2.27
CA LEU A 127 -6.31 -14.19 -1.08
C LEU A 127 -7.82 -14.32 -1.34
N ARG A 128 -8.30 -13.87 -2.50
CA ARG A 128 -9.70 -14.05 -2.90
C ARG A 128 -10.09 -15.51 -3.11
N ALA A 129 -9.20 -16.34 -3.68
CA ALA A 129 -9.41 -17.78 -3.77
C ALA A 129 -9.56 -18.42 -2.37
N ARG A 130 -8.88 -17.85 -1.35
CA ARG A 130 -9.03 -18.20 0.07
C ARG A 130 -10.21 -17.49 0.75
N LYS A 131 -11.19 -16.99 -0.02
CA LYS A 131 -12.42 -16.31 0.46
C LYS A 131 -12.13 -15.07 1.32
N ARG A 132 -10.97 -14.44 1.17
CA ARG A 132 -10.68 -13.16 1.82
C ARG A 132 -11.31 -12.02 1.03
N ASN A 133 -11.90 -11.06 1.75
CA ASN A 133 -12.51 -9.87 1.15
C ASN A 133 -11.45 -8.81 0.83
N ILE A 134 -10.69 -9.03 -0.23
CA ILE A 134 -9.75 -8.05 -0.79
C ILE A 134 -10.46 -7.15 -1.80
N GLN A 135 -10.18 -5.85 -1.72
CA GLN A 135 -10.71 -4.81 -2.58
C GLN A 135 -9.71 -4.48 -3.68
N SER A 136 -10.20 -4.10 -4.86
CA SER A 136 -9.33 -3.74 -5.98
C SER A 136 -8.60 -2.42 -5.73
N ALA A 137 -7.30 -2.38 -6.04
CA ALA A 137 -6.48 -1.16 -6.03
C ALA A 137 -7.03 -0.07 -6.96
N TRP A 138 -7.89 -0.41 -7.92
CA TRP A 138 -8.51 0.53 -8.85
C TRP A 138 -9.72 1.28 -8.26
N LYS A 139 -10.29 0.83 -7.13
CA LYS A 139 -11.48 1.43 -6.52
C LYS A 139 -11.11 2.58 -5.58
N LEU A 140 -11.58 3.78 -5.88
CA LEU A 140 -11.22 5.04 -5.20
C LEU A 140 -12.28 5.56 -4.21
N LEU A 141 -13.52 5.09 -4.25
CA LEU A 141 -14.56 5.53 -3.32
C LEU A 141 -15.49 4.38 -2.91
N GLY A 142 -16.11 4.55 -1.74
CA GLY A 142 -17.05 3.62 -1.13
C GLY A 142 -16.38 2.74 -0.09
N ALA A 143 -17.19 1.89 0.56
CA ALA A 143 -16.73 1.02 1.63
C ALA A 143 -15.55 0.15 1.16
N GLY A 144 -14.45 0.17 1.93
CA GLY A 144 -13.24 -0.58 1.66
C GLY A 144 -12.41 -0.10 0.46
N SER A 145 -12.58 1.14 -0.01
CA SER A 145 -11.72 1.67 -1.06
C SER A 145 -10.25 1.74 -0.59
N VAL A 146 -9.42 0.88 -1.17
CA VAL A 146 -7.97 0.87 -0.96
C VAL A 146 -7.22 1.69 -2.02
N GLY A 147 -7.84 1.95 -3.19
CA GLY A 147 -7.20 2.73 -4.25
C GLY A 147 -6.94 4.18 -3.86
N SER A 148 -7.89 4.84 -3.18
CA SER A 148 -7.66 6.18 -2.63
C SER A 148 -6.61 6.17 -1.52
N GLN A 149 -6.57 5.11 -0.71
CA GLN A 149 -5.56 4.96 0.35
C GLN A 149 -4.16 4.81 -0.27
N ALA A 150 -4.02 4.00 -1.33
CA ALA A 150 -2.76 3.86 -2.05
C ALA A 150 -2.31 5.17 -2.68
N LEU A 151 -3.18 5.88 -3.43
CA LEU A 151 -2.82 7.16 -4.03
C LEU A 151 -2.39 8.21 -2.99
N LEU A 152 -3.08 8.30 -1.85
CA LEU A 152 -2.72 9.23 -0.78
C LEU A 152 -1.55 8.74 0.09
N GLY A 153 -1.28 7.44 0.11
CA GLY A 153 -0.26 6.82 0.96
C GLY A 153 1.10 6.66 0.29
N LEU A 154 1.17 6.53 -1.04
CA LEU A 154 2.43 6.44 -1.77
C LEU A 154 3.37 7.66 -1.57
N PRO A 155 2.90 8.91 -1.40
CA PRO A 155 3.74 10.02 -0.96
C PRO A 155 4.45 9.77 0.39
N ALA A 156 3.77 9.14 1.36
CA ALA A 156 4.36 8.77 2.64
C ALA A 156 5.45 7.70 2.48
N VAL A 157 5.20 6.68 1.63
CA VAL A 157 6.22 5.69 1.25
C VAL A 157 7.44 6.37 0.63
N ALA A 158 7.23 7.31 -0.30
CA ALA A 158 8.31 8.08 -0.91
C ALA A 158 9.11 8.87 0.13
N ARG A 159 8.43 9.50 1.12
CA ARG A 159 9.09 10.23 2.22
C ARG A 159 9.95 9.29 3.07
N VAL A 160 9.44 8.13 3.49
CA VAL A 160 10.22 7.15 4.27
C VAL A 160 11.45 6.69 3.48
N LEU A 161 11.29 6.34 2.21
CA LEU A 161 12.39 5.88 1.37
C LEU A 161 13.46 6.96 1.16
N ARG A 162 13.06 8.24 1.04
CA ARG A 162 14.00 9.37 0.95
C ARG A 162 14.74 9.60 2.26
N LEU A 163 14.04 9.60 3.39
CA LEU A 163 14.65 9.71 4.73
C LEU A 163 15.65 8.58 4.99
N ALA A 164 15.33 7.37 4.54
CA ALA A 164 16.19 6.20 4.66
C ALA A 164 17.44 6.26 3.76
N GLY A 165 17.42 7.07 2.69
CA GLY A 165 18.49 7.16 1.70
C GLY A 165 18.92 5.78 1.19
N ARG A 166 20.22 5.51 1.26
CA ARG A 166 20.81 4.23 0.79
C ARG A 166 20.35 3.00 1.57
N ARG A 167 19.76 3.17 2.76
CA ARG A 167 19.27 2.08 3.62
C ARG A 167 17.84 1.66 3.26
N GLY A 168 17.10 2.49 2.54
CA GLY A 168 15.70 2.23 2.21
C GLY A 168 15.55 1.08 1.23
N ARG A 169 14.71 0.09 1.57
CA ARG A 169 14.33 -1.02 0.69
C ARG A 169 12.82 -1.09 0.57
N LEU A 170 12.32 -1.10 -0.67
CA LEU A 170 10.90 -1.29 -0.96
C LEU A 170 10.65 -2.75 -1.27
N TRP A 171 10.22 -3.51 -0.27
CA TRP A 171 9.87 -4.92 -0.43
C TRP A 171 8.48 -5.05 -1.09
N PRO A 172 8.27 -6.03 -1.99
CA PRO A 172 9.20 -7.08 -2.43
C PRO A 172 10.00 -6.72 -3.69
N PHE A 173 10.04 -5.45 -4.10
CA PHE A 173 10.61 -5.02 -5.36
C PHE A 173 12.15 -4.94 -5.33
N GLU A 174 12.72 -4.73 -4.15
CA GLU A 174 14.15 -4.56 -3.93
C GLU A 174 14.67 -5.62 -2.95
N SER A 175 15.87 -6.15 -3.22
CA SER A 175 16.54 -7.09 -2.33
C SER A 175 16.93 -6.42 -1.01
N VAL A 176 16.59 -7.05 0.11
CA VAL A 176 17.07 -6.63 1.43
C VAL A 176 18.50 -7.14 1.63
N ASP A 177 19.46 -6.30 1.28
CA ASP A 177 20.90 -6.63 1.16
C ASP A 177 21.77 -5.98 2.25
N ARG A 178 21.14 -5.40 3.27
CA ARG A 178 21.81 -4.71 4.38
C ARG A 178 21.22 -5.11 5.72
N GLU A 179 22.07 -5.24 6.73
CA GLU A 179 21.65 -5.50 8.11
C GLU A 179 20.92 -4.29 8.73
N ASP A 180 21.35 -3.08 8.39
CA ASP A 180 20.74 -1.83 8.83
C ASP A 180 19.61 -1.34 7.90
N ALA A 181 19.05 -2.22 7.05
CA ALA A 181 18.02 -1.84 6.08
C ALA A 181 16.76 -1.28 6.77
N LEU A 182 16.21 -0.21 6.17
CA LEU A 182 14.89 0.30 6.49
C LEU A 182 13.93 -0.23 5.43
N VAL A 183 13.25 -1.31 5.75
CA VAL A 183 12.39 -2.05 4.83
C VAL A 183 10.98 -1.48 4.91
N VAL A 184 10.48 -0.97 3.79
CA VAL A 184 9.08 -0.62 3.61
C VAL A 184 8.38 -1.80 2.96
N ALA A 185 7.27 -2.25 3.55
CA ALA A 185 6.48 -3.37 3.04
C ALA A 185 4.98 -3.04 3.06
N GLU A 186 4.25 -3.62 2.13
CA GLU A 186 2.80 -3.72 2.22
C GLU A 186 2.44 -4.78 3.27
N ILE A 187 1.53 -4.43 4.18
CA ILE A 187 0.97 -5.34 5.17
C ILE A 187 -0.54 -5.45 4.99
N TRP A 188 -1.11 -6.51 5.52
CA TRP A 188 -2.56 -6.63 5.63
C TRP A 188 -2.92 -7.00 7.08
N PRO A 189 -3.35 -6.04 7.92
CA PRO A 189 -3.46 -6.24 9.36
C PRO A 189 -4.49 -7.29 9.81
N THR A 190 -5.30 -7.80 8.89
CA THR A 190 -6.20 -8.94 9.13
C THR A 190 -5.45 -10.28 9.21
N LEU A 191 -4.17 -10.34 8.80
CA LEU A 191 -3.34 -11.53 8.95
C LEU A 191 -2.94 -11.80 10.40
N GLY A 192 -2.78 -10.76 11.22
CA GLY A 192 -2.51 -10.91 12.65
C GLY A 192 -3.73 -11.39 13.43
N ASP A 193 -3.52 -12.09 14.54
CA ASP A 193 -4.59 -12.50 15.46
C ASP A 193 -5.02 -11.35 16.39
N PHE A 194 -5.55 -10.28 15.81
CA PHE A 194 -6.03 -9.10 16.54
C PHE A 194 -7.30 -9.35 17.38
N ARG A 195 -7.86 -10.57 17.32
CA ARG A 195 -9.00 -11.00 18.14
C ARG A 195 -8.59 -11.81 19.38
N SER A 196 -7.30 -12.12 19.52
CA SER A 196 -6.73 -12.75 20.70
C SER A 196 -7.12 -12.01 21.99
N SER A 197 -7.32 -12.77 23.07
CA SER A 197 -7.58 -12.23 24.43
C SER A 197 -6.47 -11.29 24.90
N ARG A 198 -5.24 -11.44 24.37
CA ARG A 198 -4.11 -10.54 24.59
C ARG A 198 -4.43 -9.06 24.34
N TYR A 199 -5.39 -8.78 23.44
CA TYR A 199 -5.75 -7.42 23.07
C TYR A 199 -7.17 -7.01 23.52
N ALA A 200 -7.80 -7.80 24.40
CA ALA A 200 -9.19 -7.57 24.84
C ALA A 200 -9.39 -6.21 25.52
N GLY A 201 -8.36 -5.67 26.19
CA GLY A 201 -8.39 -4.35 26.82
C GLY A 201 -8.30 -3.17 25.85
N VAL A 202 -8.10 -3.41 24.54
CA VAL A 202 -7.94 -2.35 23.54
C VAL A 202 -9.22 -2.19 22.73
N ALA A 203 -9.99 -1.13 23.02
CA ALA A 203 -11.31 -0.92 22.43
C ALA A 203 -11.24 -0.74 20.89
N ILE A 204 -10.30 0.07 20.41
CA ILE A 204 -10.19 0.44 18.99
C ILE A 204 -9.64 -0.72 18.17
N LYS A 205 -10.39 -1.14 17.14
CA LYS A 205 -10.01 -2.25 16.27
C LYS A 205 -8.66 -2.03 15.58
N ASP A 206 -8.45 -0.85 15.00
CA ASP A 206 -7.21 -0.55 14.27
C ASP A 206 -6.00 -0.58 15.21
N ALA A 207 -6.16 -0.11 16.45
CA ALA A 207 -5.13 -0.22 17.49
C ALA A 207 -4.79 -1.69 17.82
N ARG A 208 -5.80 -2.57 17.91
CA ARG A 208 -5.58 -4.02 18.07
C ARG A 208 -4.83 -4.62 16.88
N GLN A 209 -5.17 -4.19 15.67
CA GLN A 209 -4.52 -4.66 14.45
C GLN A 209 -3.04 -4.23 14.38
N VAL A 210 -2.72 -2.99 14.73
CA VAL A 210 -1.34 -2.51 14.83
C VAL A 210 -0.55 -3.33 15.87
N LEU A 211 -1.12 -3.54 17.05
CA LEU A 211 -0.50 -4.34 18.10
C LEU A 211 -0.24 -5.78 17.65
N ALA A 212 -1.24 -6.44 17.05
CA ALA A 212 -1.13 -7.81 16.58
C ALA A 212 -0.10 -7.97 15.47
N MET A 213 -0.01 -7.01 14.54
CA MET A 213 1.01 -7.04 13.48
C MET A 213 2.41 -6.86 14.04
N ARG A 214 2.62 -5.88 14.93
CA ARG A 214 3.91 -5.71 15.62
C ARG A 214 4.29 -6.97 16.37
N ASP A 215 3.35 -7.53 17.14
CA ASP A 215 3.62 -8.69 17.99
C ASP A 215 3.89 -9.94 17.16
N ALA A 216 3.20 -10.16 16.04
CA ALA A 216 3.52 -11.24 15.11
C ALA A 216 4.94 -11.14 14.53
N VAL A 217 5.44 -9.92 14.26
CA VAL A 217 6.83 -9.72 13.82
C VAL A 217 7.83 -9.99 14.94
N LEU A 218 7.55 -9.50 16.15
CA LEU A 218 8.45 -9.64 17.30
C LEU A 218 8.45 -11.04 17.90
N ASP A 219 7.37 -11.79 17.76
CA ASP A 219 7.24 -13.16 18.27
C ASP A 219 7.90 -14.17 17.31
N GLU A 220 8.02 -13.85 16.00
CA GLU A 220 8.68 -14.70 14.99
C GLU A 220 9.65 -13.91 14.08
N PRO A 221 10.70 -13.26 14.63
CA PRO A 221 11.57 -12.38 13.86
C PRO A 221 12.33 -13.11 12.74
N GLU A 222 12.78 -14.34 12.97
CA GLU A 222 13.51 -15.12 11.95
C GLU A 222 12.62 -15.54 10.78
N ARG A 223 11.34 -15.84 11.04
CA ARG A 223 10.37 -16.15 9.97
C ARG A 223 10.17 -14.94 9.06
N VAL A 224 9.96 -13.77 9.66
CA VAL A 224 9.79 -12.52 8.90
C VAL A 224 11.08 -12.15 8.18
N ARG A 225 12.25 -12.29 8.84
CA ARG A 225 13.55 -12.04 8.22
C ARG A 225 13.79 -12.93 7.01
N ALA A 226 13.51 -14.23 7.11
CA ALA A 226 13.60 -15.14 5.97
C ALA A 226 12.71 -14.73 4.79
N GLU A 227 11.48 -14.29 5.07
CA GLU A 227 10.55 -13.79 4.05
C GLU A 227 11.03 -12.47 3.40
N LEU A 228 11.62 -11.57 4.18
CA LEU A 228 12.18 -10.31 3.68
C LEU A 228 13.44 -10.50 2.83
N LEU A 229 14.28 -11.49 3.19
CA LEU A 229 15.51 -11.82 2.46
C LEU A 229 15.27 -12.69 1.22
N ALA A 230 14.06 -13.22 1.03
CA ALA A 230 13.71 -13.96 -0.18
C ALA A 230 13.87 -13.06 -1.42
N PRO A 231 14.33 -13.61 -2.57
CA PRO A 231 14.53 -12.83 -3.78
C PRO A 231 13.27 -12.04 -4.18
N PRO A 232 13.44 -10.83 -4.75
CA PRO A 232 12.34 -10.10 -5.39
C PRO A 232 11.66 -10.99 -6.43
N ALA A 233 10.35 -11.17 -6.32
CA ALA A 233 9.63 -12.15 -7.14
C ALA A 233 8.30 -11.65 -7.72
N GLU A 234 7.76 -10.54 -7.21
CA GLU A 234 6.45 -10.04 -7.68
C GLU A 234 6.54 -8.57 -8.12
N PRO A 235 6.57 -8.30 -9.44
CA PRO A 235 6.70 -6.95 -9.97
C PRO A 235 5.46 -6.09 -9.73
N THR A 236 4.30 -6.69 -9.40
CA THR A 236 3.11 -5.94 -8.99
C THR A 236 3.01 -5.72 -7.47
N GLY A 237 3.96 -6.22 -6.69
CA GLY A 237 4.00 -6.15 -5.23
C GLY A 237 3.33 -7.34 -4.54
N TRP A 238 3.66 -7.52 -3.25
CA TRP A 238 3.19 -8.62 -2.42
C TRP A 238 2.84 -8.12 -1.02
N ILE A 239 2.05 -8.89 -0.28
CA ILE A 239 1.66 -8.58 1.11
C ILE A 239 2.53 -9.43 2.05
N LEU A 240 3.19 -8.78 3.01
CA LEU A 240 4.02 -9.48 3.99
C LEU A 240 3.19 -10.44 4.86
N GLY A 241 3.68 -11.67 5.03
CA GLY A 241 3.02 -12.75 5.75
C GLY A 241 2.06 -13.58 4.89
N VAL A 242 1.97 -13.30 3.60
CA VAL A 242 1.18 -14.09 2.65
C VAL A 242 2.12 -15.06 1.92
N PRO A 243 1.88 -16.39 1.95
CA PRO A 243 2.76 -17.36 1.29
C PRO A 243 2.87 -17.10 -0.21
N ARG A 244 4.09 -17.06 -0.74
CA ARG A 244 4.39 -16.97 -2.18
C ARG A 244 4.29 -18.32 -2.86
#